data_AF-A0A2P8VGP6-F1
#
_entry.id   AF-A0A2P8VGP6-F1
#
_cell.length_a   1.000
_cell.length_b   1.000
_cell.length_c   1.000
_cell.angle_alpha   90.00
_cell.angle_beta   90.00
_cell.angle_gamma   90.00
#
_symmetry.space_group_name_H-M   'P 1'
#
loop_
_entity.id
_entity.type
_entity.pdbx_description
1 polymer ?
#
loop_
_entity_poly.entity_id
_entity_poly.type
_entity_poly.pdbx_seq_one_letter_code
_entity_poly.pdbx_strand_id
1 'polypeptide(L)' 'MPEEVHAAVGFVVTQLLKAGKPVHMQDITALLHTLMEQTSDDGFKKALLQAVKLIAGKMN' A
#
# COMPACT_ATOMS: atom_id res chain seq x y z
N MET A 1 8.03 -5.68 12.14
CA MET A 1 7.18 -4.50 12.33
C MET A 1 5.91 -4.67 11.50
N PRO A 2 4.92 -5.42 11.99
CA PRO A 2 3.61 -5.54 11.33
C PRO A 2 2.86 -4.20 11.30
N GLU A 3 3.11 -3.34 12.29
CA GLU A 3 2.44 -2.04 12.46
C GLU A 3 2.71 -1.08 11.28
N GLU A 4 3.95 -1.01 10.79
CA GLU A 4 4.32 -0.17 9.64
C GLU A 4 3.64 -0.65 8.35
N VAL A 5 3.48 -1.97 8.19
CA VAL A 5 2.78 -2.56 7.04
C VAL A 5 1.29 -2.21 7.09
N HIS A 6 0.64 -2.37 8.26
CA HIS A 6 -0.76 -1.98 8.43
C HIS A 6 -0.96 -0.47 8.26
N ALA A 7 -0.02 0.36 8.72
CA ALA A 7 -0.05 1.80 8.53
C ALA A 7 0.06 2.17 7.04
N ALA A 8 0.95 1.53 6.27
CA ALA A 8 1.07 1.73 4.84
C ALA A 8 -0.22 1.35 4.08
N VAL A 9 -0.83 0.21 4.42
CA VAL A 9 -2.13 -0.20 3.85
C VAL A 9 -3.23 0.81 4.23
N GLY A 10 -3.34 1.17 5.50
CA GLY A 10 -4.33 2.13 5.99
C GLY A 10 -4.19 3.51 5.34
N PHE A 11 -2.96 3.97 5.13
CA PHE A 11 -2.65 5.21 4.41
C PHE A 11 -3.16 5.17 2.97
N VAL A 12 -2.85 4.09 2.23
CA VAL A 12 -3.29 3.91 0.84
C VAL A 12 -4.81 3.82 0.73
N VAL A 13 -5.45 3.04 1.59
CA VAL A 13 -6.92 2.92 1.63
C VAL A 13 -7.56 4.27 1.90
N THR A 14 -7.02 5.04 2.85
CA THR A 14 -7.50 6.39 3.15
C THR A 14 -7.38 7.32 1.95
N GLN A 15 -6.30 7.23 1.18
CA GLN A 15 -6.13 8.03 -0.04
C GLN A 15 -7.15 7.66 -1.13
N LEU A 16 -7.40 6.36 -1.34
CA LEU A 16 -8.42 5.91 -2.29
C LEU A 16 -9.81 6.43 -1.90
N LEU A 17 -10.17 6.31 -0.62
CA LEU A 17 -11.44 6.82 -0.09
C LEU A 17 -11.57 8.34 -0.27
N LYS A 18 -10.53 9.11 0.06
CA LYS A 18 -10.50 10.58 -0.13
C LYS A 18 -10.64 10.98 -1.60
N ALA A 19 -10.11 10.16 -2.51
CA ALA A 19 -10.20 10.39 -3.96
C ALA A 19 -11.52 9.89 -4.56
N GLY A 20 -12.44 9.33 -3.76
CA GLY A 20 -13.67 8.70 -4.25
C GLY A 20 -13.42 7.48 -5.13
N LYS A 21 -12.23 6.87 -5.02
CA LYS A 21 -11.85 5.70 -5.81
C LYS A 21 -12.30 4.41 -5.12
N PRO A 22 -12.57 3.34 -5.90
CA PRO A 22 -12.85 2.04 -5.33
C PRO A 22 -11.68 1.53 -4.46
N VAL A 23 -12.03 0.76 -3.43
CA VAL A 23 -11.07 0.12 -2.51
C VAL A 23 -11.07 -1.38 -2.78
N HIS A 24 -10.58 -1.78 -3.96
CA HIS A 24 -10.31 -3.18 -4.25
C HIS A 24 -8.82 -3.49 -4.06
N MET A 25 -8.48 -4.77 -3.90
CA MET A 25 -7.09 -5.21 -3.73
C MET A 25 -6.17 -4.76 -4.89
N GLN A 26 -6.68 -4.75 -6.12
CA GLN A 26 -5.94 -4.24 -7.29
C GLN A 26 -5.67 -2.73 -7.20
N ASP A 27 -6.63 -1.94 -6.71
CA ASP A 27 -6.51 -0.48 -6.59
C ASP A 27 -5.52 -0.10 -5.48
N ILE A 28 -5.58 -0.84 -4.36
CA ILE A 28 -4.63 -0.71 -3.25
C ILE A 28 -3.23 -1.06 -3.73
N THR A 29 -3.07 -2.18 -4.46
CA THR A 29 -1.77 -2.63 -4.96
C THR A 29 -1.19 -1.65 -5.97
N ALA A 30 -1.99 -1.15 -6.90
CA ALA A 30 -1.57 -0.13 -7.87
C ALA A 30 -1.06 1.14 -7.17
N LEU A 31 -1.79 1.64 -6.17
CA LEU A 31 -1.39 2.85 -5.45
C LEU A 31 -0.15 2.62 -4.56
N LEU A 32 0.01 1.44 -3.96
CA LEU A 32 1.25 1.06 -3.27
C LEU A 32 2.46 1.11 -4.21
N HIS A 33 2.33 0.60 -5.44
CA HIS A 33 3.39 0.66 -6.45
C HIS A 33 3.74 2.10 -6.83
N THR A 34 2.75 2.94 -7.10
CA THR A 34 2.97 4.36 -7.40
C THR A 34 3.72 5.08 -6.27
N LEU A 35 3.36 4.82 -5.01
CA LEU A 35 4.04 5.44 -3.87
C LEU A 35 5.50 4.96 -3.70
N MET A 36 5.80 3.70 -4.03
CA MET A 36 7.18 3.19 -4.01
C MET A 36 8.08 3.84 -5.06
N GLU A 37 7.52 4.24 -6.20
CA GLU A 37 8.23 4.94 -7.27
C GLU A 37 8.46 6.42 -6.93
N GLN A 38 7.57 7.02 -6.14
CA GLN A 38 7.60 8.44 -5.81
C GLN A 38 8.37 8.76 -4.52
N THR A 39 8.54 7.79 -3.62
CA THR A 39 9.21 8.01 -2.34
C THR A 39 10.72 7.79 -2.43
N SER A 40 11.46 8.69 -1.77
CA SER A 40 12.90 8.55 -1.53
C SER A 40 13.22 8.02 -0.13
N ASP A 41 12.20 7.74 0.68
CA ASP A 41 12.36 7.18 2.02
C ASP A 41 12.45 5.64 1.93
N ASP A 42 13.65 5.10 2.21
CA ASP A 42 13.92 3.66 2.15
C ASP A 42 13.11 2.86 3.18
N GLY A 43 12.83 3.43 4.35
CA GLY A 43 12.00 2.79 5.38
C GLY A 43 10.56 2.68 4.92
N PHE A 44 10.00 3.79 4.39
CA PHE A 44 8.66 3.80 3.84
C PHE A 44 8.54 2.88 2.61
N LYS A 45 9.53 2.89 1.71
CA LYS A 45 9.59 1.99 0.55
C LYS A 45 9.58 0.52 0.96
N LYS A 46 10.30 0.16 2.02
CA LYS A 46 10.30 -1.20 2.58
C LYS A 46 8.94 -1.58 3.16
N ALA A 47 8.27 -0.67 3.86
CA ALA A 47 6.92 -0.91 4.39
C ALA A 47 5.90 -1.12 3.26
N LEU A 48 5.95 -0.30 2.20
CA LEU A 48 5.12 -0.44 1.00
C LEU A 48 5.35 -1.79 0.30
N LEU A 49 6.61 -2.21 0.13
CA LEU A 49 6.94 -3.50 -0.47
C LEU A 49 6.40 -4.69 0.36
N GLN A 50 6.46 -4.60 1.68
CA GLN A 50 5.89 -5.62 2.56
C GLN A 50 4.36 -5.66 2.49
N ALA A 51 3.71 -4.50 2.36
CA ALA A 51 2.26 -4.42 2.16
C ALA A 51 1.83 -5.09 0.84
N VAL A 52 2.56 -4.85 -0.26
CA VAL A 52 2.31 -5.52 -1.55
C VAL A 52 2.42 -7.04 -1.41
N LYS A 53 3.48 -7.55 -0.74
CA LYS A 53 3.65 -8.99 -0.51
C LYS A 53 2.52 -9.60 0.31
N LEU A 54 2.05 -8.88 1.34
CA LEU A 54 0.95 -9.33 2.19
C LEU A 54 -0.36 -9.44 1.39
N ILE A 55 -0.67 -8.45 0.57
CA ILE A 55 -1.88 -8.45 -0.27
C ILE A 55 -1.79 -9.55 -1.33
N ALA A 56 -0.65 -9.70 -2.01
CA ALA A 56 -0.45 -10.77 -2.99
C ALA A 56 -0.62 -12.16 -2.37
N GLY A 57 -0.17 -12.37 -1.12
CA GLY A 57 -0.37 -13.62 -0.39
C GLY A 57 -1.84 -13.90 0.00
N LYS A 58 -2.73 -12.91 -0.09
CA LYS A 58 -4.18 -13.05 0.15
C LYS A 58 -5.00 -13.19 -1.13
N MET A 59 -4.39 -12.97 -2.29
CA MET A 59 -5.04 -13.07 -3.61
C MET A 59 -4.94 -14.48 -4.21
N ASN A 60 -4.23 -15.41 -3.55
CA ASN A 60 -4.13 -16.83 -3.91
C ASN A 60 -5.04 -17.70 -3.05
#